data_AF-Q6Y219-F1
#
_entry.id   AF-Q6Y219-F1
#
_cell.length_a   1.000
_cell.length_b   1.000
_cell.length_c   1.000
_cell.angle_alpha   90.00
_cell.angle_beta   90.00
_cell.angle_gamma   90.00
#
_symmetry.space_group_name_H-M   'P 1'
#
loop_
_entity.id
_entity.type
_entity.pdbx_description
1 polymer ?
#
loop_
_entity_poly.entity_id
_entity_poly.type
_entity_poly.pdbx_seq_one_letter_code
_entity_poly.pdbx_strand_id
1 'polypeptide(L)'
;MSIMSYNGGAVMAMRGKNCVAVAADRRFGIQAQMVTTDFQKVFPMGERLYIGLAGLATDVQTVSQRLKFRLNLYELKEGRQIKPKTFMSMVSNLLYERRFGPYYIEPVIAGLDPKTFEPFICSLDLIGCPMVTEDFVVSG
;
A
#
# COMPACT_ATOMS: atom_id res chain seq x y z
N MET A 1 1.89 -20.65 -13.01
CA MET A 1 1.81 -20.17 -11.60
C MET A 1 2.16 -18.70 -11.62
N SER A 2 1.32 -17.82 -11.07
CA SER A 2 1.56 -16.36 -11.13
C SER A 2 2.67 -15.96 -10.15
N ILE A 3 3.52 -15.00 -10.52
CA ILE A 3 4.56 -14.46 -9.63
C ILE A 3 3.93 -13.86 -8.36
N MET A 4 2.74 -13.26 -8.48
CA MET A 4 1.96 -12.72 -7.35
C MET A 4 1.63 -13.80 -6.30
N SER A 5 1.34 -15.02 -6.74
CA SER A 5 0.98 -16.14 -5.86
C SER A 5 2.17 -16.84 -5.19
N TYR A 6 3.41 -16.44 -5.49
CA TYR A 6 4.61 -17.14 -5.01
C TYR A 6 4.75 -17.10 -3.49
N ASN A 7 4.54 -15.94 -2.88
CA ASN A 7 4.49 -15.78 -1.43
C ASN A 7 3.05 -15.77 -0.89
N GLY A 8 2.10 -15.38 -1.75
CA GLY A 8 0.71 -15.11 -1.37
C GLY A 8 0.58 -13.92 -0.44
N GLY A 9 -0.60 -13.76 0.15
CA GLY A 9 -0.92 -12.69 1.07
C GLY A 9 -2.26 -12.09 0.73
N ALA A 10 -2.84 -11.39 1.70
CA ALA A 10 -4.08 -10.68 1.52
C ALA A 10 -4.04 -9.40 2.35
N VAL A 11 -4.49 -8.32 1.74
CA VAL A 11 -4.64 -7.00 2.35
C VAL A 11 -6.03 -6.50 2.00
N MET A 12 -6.70 -5.91 2.98
CA MET A 12 -7.97 -5.22 2.76
C MET A 12 -8.01 -3.92 3.54
N ALA A 13 -8.74 -2.94 3.00
CA ALA A 13 -9.11 -1.74 3.72
C ALA A 13 -10.61 -1.49 3.60
N MET A 14 -11.20 -0.94 4.65
CA MET A 14 -12.63 -0.64 4.73
C MET A 14 -12.83 0.74 5.34
N ARG A 15 -13.76 1.48 4.75
CA ARG A 15 -14.15 2.81 5.20
C ARG A 15 -15.33 2.72 6.16
N GLY A 16 -15.21 3.42 7.29
CA GLY A 16 -16.29 3.67 8.22
C GLY A 16 -16.76 5.13 8.16
N LYS A 17 -17.63 5.52 9.10
CA LYS A 17 -18.22 6.87 9.10
C LYS A 17 -17.18 7.99 9.21
N ASN A 18 -16.30 7.92 10.22
CA ASN A 18 -15.21 8.87 10.48
C ASN A 18 -13.90 8.13 10.81
N CYS A 19 -13.75 6.92 10.29
CA CYS A 19 -12.63 6.05 10.56
C CYS A 19 -12.34 5.18 9.34
N VAL A 20 -11.13 4.61 9.31
CA VAL A 20 -10.72 3.62 8.32
C VAL A 20 -10.09 2.46 9.07
N ALA A 21 -10.28 1.25 8.54
CA ALA A 21 -9.60 0.05 9.01
C ALA A 21 -8.78 -0.53 7.86
N VAL A 22 -7.59 -1.05 8.18
CA VAL A 22 -6.73 -1.80 7.27
C VAL A 22 -6.31 -3.09 7.97
N ALA A 23 -6.38 -4.20 7.26
CA ALA A 23 -6.03 -5.52 7.78
C ALA A 23 -5.19 -6.27 6.75
N ALA A 24 -4.29 -7.13 7.26
CA ALA A 24 -3.47 -8.00 6.44
C ALA A 24 -3.21 -9.32 7.17
N ASP A 25 -3.00 -10.39 6.41
CA ASP A 25 -2.46 -11.63 6.95
C ASP A 25 -0.97 -11.48 7.32
N ARG A 26 -0.45 -12.41 8.13
CA ARG A 26 0.95 -12.37 8.61
C ARG A 26 1.82 -13.51 8.07
N ARG A 27 1.28 -14.35 7.18
CA ARG A 27 2.02 -15.48 6.62
C ARG A 27 3.08 -14.96 5.65
N PHE A 28 4.30 -15.44 5.84
CA PHE A 28 5.36 -15.43 4.84
C PHE A 28 5.75 -16.87 4.53
N GLY A 29 5.60 -17.25 3.27
CA GLY A 29 5.92 -18.58 2.78
C GLY A 29 6.58 -18.53 1.42
N ILE A 30 7.24 -19.62 1.08
CA ILE A 30 7.77 -19.91 -0.24
C ILE A 30 6.89 -21.03 -0.79
N GLN A 31 5.97 -20.69 -1.70
CA GLN A 31 4.95 -21.60 -2.20
C GLN A 31 4.20 -22.29 -1.04
N ALA A 32 4.26 -23.62 -0.95
CA ALA A 32 3.59 -24.40 0.07
C ALA A 32 4.28 -24.33 1.46
N GLN A 33 5.57 -24.00 1.52
CA GLN A 33 6.34 -24.00 2.76
C GLN A 33 6.17 -22.67 3.51
N MET A 34 5.71 -22.72 4.76
CA MET A 34 5.67 -21.55 5.64
C MET A 34 7.07 -21.30 6.24
N VAL A 35 7.49 -20.03 6.26
CA VAL A 35 8.78 -19.60 6.81
C VAL A 35 8.58 -18.85 8.12
N THR A 36 7.65 -17.89 8.16
CA THR A 36 7.26 -17.20 9.40
C THR A 36 5.80 -16.76 9.38
N THR A 37 5.27 -16.43 10.56
CA THR A 37 3.89 -15.97 10.81
C THR A 37 3.81 -14.53 11.31
N ASP A 38 4.89 -13.76 11.21
CA ASP A 38 4.98 -12.39 11.72
C ASP A 38 5.39 -11.35 10.68
N PHE A 39 5.27 -11.66 9.39
CA PHE A 39 5.68 -10.76 8.31
C PHE A 39 4.80 -9.52 8.21
N GLN A 40 5.42 -8.34 8.23
CA GLN A 40 4.73 -7.06 8.14
C GLN A 40 4.36 -6.73 6.69
N LYS A 41 3.06 -6.52 6.42
CA LYS A 41 2.53 -6.10 5.11
C LYS A 41 1.91 -4.70 5.13
N VAL A 42 1.66 -4.15 6.32
CA VAL A 42 1.08 -2.81 6.51
C VAL A 42 2.14 -1.88 7.10
N PHE A 43 2.35 -0.74 6.46
CA PHE A 43 3.40 0.22 6.79
C PHE A 43 2.82 1.61 7.07
N PRO A 44 3.27 2.30 8.12
CA PRO A 44 2.84 3.67 8.41
C PRO A 44 3.55 4.69 7.50
N MET A 45 2.74 5.49 6.80
CA MET A 45 3.17 6.55 5.89
C MET A 45 2.79 7.95 6.40
N GLY A 46 2.51 8.05 7.70
CA GLY A 46 2.11 9.27 8.42
C GLY A 46 1.40 8.87 9.71
N GLU A 47 0.91 9.84 10.48
CA GLU A 47 0.20 9.55 11.74
C GLU A 47 -1.14 8.83 11.50
N ARG A 48 -1.83 9.15 10.40
CA ARG A 48 -3.16 8.62 10.07
C ARG A 48 -3.24 8.11 8.64
N LEU A 49 -2.11 7.64 8.10
CA LEU A 49 -2.00 7.15 6.74
C LEU A 49 -1.17 5.87 6.74
N TYR A 50 -1.75 4.81 6.17
CA TYR A 50 -1.15 3.49 6.08
C TYR A 50 -1.22 2.99 4.63
N ILE A 51 -0.24 2.17 4.28
CA ILE A 51 -0.23 1.42 3.03
C ILE A 51 -0.04 -0.07 3.34
N GLY A 52 -0.92 -0.90 2.80
CA GLY A 52 -0.78 -2.34 2.79
C GLY A 52 -0.31 -2.81 1.42
N LEU A 53 0.65 -3.72 1.39
CA LEU A 53 1.26 -4.24 0.15
C LEU A 53 1.11 -5.76 0.12
N ALA A 54 0.41 -6.28 -0.90
CA ALA A 54 0.29 -7.70 -1.19
C ALA A 54 1.04 -8.05 -2.49
N GLY A 55 1.53 -9.29 -2.60
CA GLY A 55 2.27 -9.79 -3.77
C GLY A 55 3.63 -10.38 -3.42
N LEU A 56 4.63 -10.16 -4.28
CA LEU A 56 5.99 -10.66 -4.12
C LEU A 56 6.69 -9.98 -2.94
N ALA A 57 7.19 -10.77 -1.98
CA ALA A 57 7.74 -10.25 -0.73
C ALA A 57 8.96 -9.31 -0.94
N THR A 58 9.78 -9.59 -1.96
CA THR A 58 10.91 -8.74 -2.34
C THR A 58 10.46 -7.32 -2.73
N ASP A 59 9.38 -7.24 -3.50
CA ASP A 59 8.85 -5.96 -3.97
C ASP A 59 8.07 -5.23 -2.87
N VAL A 60 7.41 -5.96 -1.97
CA VAL A 60 6.79 -5.40 -0.76
C VAL A 60 7.82 -4.60 0.06
N GLN A 61 8.99 -5.19 0.33
CA GLN A 61 10.05 -4.51 1.07
C GLN A 61 10.68 -3.37 0.26
N THR A 62 10.94 -3.59 -1.03
CA THR A 62 11.59 -2.58 -1.89
C THR A 62 10.71 -1.34 -2.06
N VAL A 63 9.42 -1.53 -2.33
CA VAL A 63 8.49 -0.41 -2.58
C VAL A 63 8.17 0.32 -1.28
N SER A 64 7.98 -0.37 -0.15
CA SER A 64 7.78 0.31 1.14
C SER A 64 8.96 1.22 1.50
N GLN A 65 10.19 0.76 1.32
CA GLN A 65 11.40 1.57 1.56
C GLN A 65 11.51 2.76 0.60
N ARG A 66 11.28 2.54 -0.71
CA ARG A 66 11.30 3.60 -1.72
C ARG A 66 10.23 4.65 -1.52
N LEU A 67 9.02 4.24 -1.14
CA LEU A 67 7.93 5.15 -0.80
C LEU A 67 8.27 5.96 0.44
N LYS A 68 8.80 5.33 1.49
CA LYS A 68 9.20 6.05 2.70
C LYS A 68 10.26 7.11 2.41
N PHE A 69 11.23 6.80 1.55
CA PHE A 69 12.23 7.77 1.11
C PHE A 69 11.61 8.97 0.38
N ARG A 70 10.73 8.73 -0.61
CA ARG A 70 10.05 9.80 -1.35
C ARG A 70 9.14 10.65 -0.46
N LEU A 71 8.44 9.99 0.46
CA LEU A 71 7.56 10.64 1.43
C LEU A 71 8.36 11.57 2.36
N ASN A 72 9.44 11.08 2.97
CA ASN A 72 10.26 11.89 3.87
C ASN A 72 10.82 13.13 3.16
N LEU A 73 11.30 12.97 1.92
CA LEU A 73 11.75 14.09 1.10
C LEU A 73 10.62 15.08 0.77
N TYR A 74 9.41 14.59 0.52
CA TYR A 74 8.24 15.43 0.27
C TYR A 74 7.88 16.26 1.51
N GLU A 75 7.79 15.63 2.68
CA GLU A 75 7.43 16.31 3.93
C GLU A 75 8.47 17.36 4.34
N LEU A 76 9.77 17.06 4.16
CA LEU A 76 10.85 18.02 4.42
C LEU A 76 10.82 19.22 3.46
N LYS A 77 10.48 19.01 2.19
CA LYS A 77 10.43 20.08 1.18
C LYS A 77 9.20 20.97 1.33
N GLU A 78 8.04 20.37 1.58
CA GLU A 78 6.76 21.09 1.63
C GLU A 78 6.41 21.60 3.04
N GLY A 79 7.07 21.08 4.08
CA GLY A 79 6.78 21.46 5.47
C GLY A 79 5.39 21.07 5.95
N ARG A 80 4.74 20.08 5.31
CA ARG A 80 3.38 19.62 5.63
C ARG A 80 3.24 18.12 5.45
N GLN A 81 2.36 17.51 6.24
CA GLN A 81 1.97 16.11 6.07
C GLN A 81 1.29 15.90 4.70
N ILE A 82 1.56 14.76 4.08
CA ILE A 82 0.97 14.41 2.78
C ILE A 82 -0.53 14.14 2.90
N LYS A 83 -1.30 14.53 1.89
CA LYS A 83 -2.72 14.16 1.78
C LYS A 83 -2.87 12.75 1.19
N PRO A 84 -3.86 11.93 1.60
CA PRO A 84 -4.06 10.58 1.07
C PRO A 84 -4.16 10.53 -0.47
N LYS A 85 -4.89 11.48 -1.08
CA LYS A 85 -5.00 11.61 -2.54
C LYS A 85 -3.65 11.88 -3.23
N THR A 86 -2.81 12.74 -2.63
CA THR A 86 -1.47 13.04 -3.15
C THR A 86 -0.54 11.84 -3.01
N PHE A 87 -0.65 11.10 -1.91
CA PHE A 87 0.10 9.87 -1.68
C PHE A 87 -0.27 8.79 -2.70
N MET A 88 -1.57 8.62 -3.01
CA MET A 88 -2.03 7.75 -4.09
C MET A 88 -1.35 8.07 -5.43
N SER A 89 -1.32 9.35 -5.83
CA SER A 89 -0.63 9.76 -7.07
C SER A 89 0.87 9.51 -7.03
N MET A 90 1.52 9.66 -5.86
CA MET A 90 2.93 9.34 -5.68
C MET A 90 3.21 7.83 -5.87
N VAL A 91 2.33 6.97 -5.34
CA VAL A 91 2.42 5.50 -5.51
C VAL A 91 2.18 5.12 -6.96
N SER A 92 1.12 5.66 -7.59
CA SER A 92 0.81 5.44 -9.01
C SER A 92 2.00 5.77 -9.91
N ASN A 93 2.64 6.93 -9.69
CA ASN A 93 3.82 7.33 -10.44
C ASN A 93 5.01 6.37 -10.22
N LEU A 94 5.31 5.99 -8.97
CA LEU A 94 6.39 5.04 -8.67
C LEU A 94 6.21 3.69 -9.39
N LEU A 95 4.98 3.19 -9.46
CA LEU A 95 4.67 1.93 -10.14
C LEU A 95 4.75 2.10 -11.67
N TYR A 96 4.20 3.19 -12.20
CA TYR A 96 4.17 3.44 -13.64
C TYR A 96 5.55 3.77 -14.24
N GLU A 97 6.48 4.33 -13.45
CA GLU A 97 7.90 4.49 -13.81
C GLU A 97 8.53 3.16 -14.28
N ARG A 98 8.00 2.03 -13.78
CA ARG A 98 8.46 0.68 -14.10
C ARG A 98 7.48 -0.09 -14.99
N ARG A 99 6.79 0.59 -15.92
CA ARG A 99 5.75 0.01 -16.78
C ARG A 99 6.12 -1.29 -17.52
N PHE A 100 7.36 -1.42 -18.00
CA PHE A 100 7.85 -2.59 -18.76
C PHE A 100 8.62 -3.61 -17.92
N GLY A 101 8.74 -3.37 -16.62
CA GLY A 101 9.34 -4.28 -15.64
C GLY A 101 8.76 -3.97 -14.27
N PRO A 102 7.46 -4.26 -14.06
CA PRO A 102 6.69 -3.76 -12.92
C PRO A 102 7.14 -4.41 -11.62
N TYR A 103 6.81 -3.74 -10.52
CA TYR A 103 6.82 -4.39 -9.22
C TYR A 103 5.62 -5.33 -9.13
N TYR A 104 5.84 -6.54 -8.65
CA TYR A 104 4.79 -7.55 -8.46
C TYR A 104 4.09 -7.33 -7.12
N ILE A 105 3.45 -6.18 -6.99
CA ILE A 105 2.63 -5.83 -5.83
C ILE A 105 1.37 -5.09 -6.25
N GLU A 106 0.37 -5.17 -5.41
CA GLU A 106 -0.85 -4.40 -5.54
C GLU A 106 -1.10 -3.66 -4.22
N PRO A 107 -0.83 -2.34 -4.19
CA PRO A 107 -0.99 -1.55 -2.98
C PRO A 107 -2.45 -1.28 -2.63
N VAL A 108 -2.71 -1.24 -1.32
CA VAL A 108 -3.94 -0.72 -0.71
C VAL A 108 -3.56 0.43 0.20
N ILE A 109 -4.15 1.60 -0.01
CA ILE A 109 -3.92 2.80 0.80
C ILE A 109 -5.16 3.04 1.65
N ALA A 110 -4.94 3.31 2.94
CA ALA A 110 -6.00 3.68 3.87
C ALA A 110 -5.52 4.81 4.77
N GLY A 111 -6.30 5.88 4.88
CA GLY A 111 -5.97 6.97 5.78
C GLY A 111 -7.08 7.99 5.95
N LEU A 112 -6.82 8.97 6.81
CA LEU A 112 -7.68 10.14 7.01
C LEU A 112 -6.97 11.38 6.47
N ASP A 113 -7.72 12.32 5.87
CA ASP A 113 -7.13 13.61 5.51
C ASP A 113 -6.62 14.34 6.77
N PRO A 114 -5.39 14.88 6.76
CA PRO A 114 -4.79 15.49 7.95
C PRO A 114 -5.53 16.75 8.44
N LYS A 115 -6.33 17.40 7.58
CA LYS A 115 -7.08 18.62 7.91
C LYS A 115 -8.57 18.34 8.12
N THR A 116 -9.21 17.63 7.18
CA THR A 116 -10.66 17.43 7.20
C THR A 116 -11.08 16.16 7.93
N PHE A 117 -10.13 15.26 8.23
CA PHE A 117 -10.41 13.93 8.81
C PHE A 117 -11.30 13.04 7.93
N GLU A 118 -11.48 13.39 6.66
CA GLU A 118 -12.25 12.59 5.73
C GLU A 118 -11.56 11.25 5.48
N PRO A 119 -12.27 10.12 5.63
CA PRO A 119 -11.71 8.81 5.38
C PRO A 119 -11.49 8.57 3.88
N PHE A 120 -10.34 8.00 3.56
CA PHE A 120 -9.92 7.71 2.19
C PHE A 120 -9.35 6.30 2.09
N ILE A 121 -9.85 5.54 1.12
CA ILE A 121 -9.32 4.24 0.74
C ILE A 121 -9.13 4.18 -0.77
N CYS A 122 -8.07 3.52 -1.22
CA CYS A 122 -7.91 3.16 -2.62
C CYS A 122 -7.02 1.93 -2.77
N SER A 123 -7.14 1.24 -3.89
CA SER A 123 -6.15 0.26 -4.33
C SER A 123 -5.50 0.71 -5.63
N LEU A 124 -4.35 0.11 -5.94
CA LEU A 124 -3.69 0.27 -7.21
C LEU A 124 -3.35 -1.10 -7.80
N ASP A 125 -3.43 -1.22 -9.12
CA ASP A 125 -2.86 -2.37 -9.82
C ASP A 125 -1.31 -2.29 -9.82
N LEU A 126 -0.67 -3.37 -10.28
CA LEU A 126 0.80 -3.49 -10.34
C LEU A 126 1.50 -2.50 -11.28
N ILE A 127 0.76 -1.81 -12.15
CA ILE A 127 1.29 -0.78 -13.03
C ILE A 127 0.87 0.64 -12.62
N GLY A 128 0.14 0.81 -11.52
CA GLY A 128 -0.20 2.11 -10.95
C GLY A 128 -1.55 2.70 -11.39
N CYS A 129 -2.50 1.91 -11.87
CA CYS A 129 -3.88 2.35 -12.09
C CYS A 129 -4.60 2.50 -10.75
N PRO A 130 -5.05 3.71 -10.35
CA PRO A 130 -5.72 3.93 -9.08
C PRO A 130 -7.22 3.60 -9.14
N MET A 131 -7.73 2.91 -8.13
CA MET A 131 -9.15 2.65 -7.91
C MET A 131 -9.57 3.18 -6.53
N VAL A 132 -10.39 4.23 -6.52
CA VAL A 132 -10.93 4.83 -5.29
C VAL A 132 -12.36 4.34 -5.08
N THR A 133 -12.70 3.90 -3.87
CA THR A 133 -14.05 3.43 -3.52
C THR A 133 -14.48 4.01 -2.16
N GLU A 134 -15.78 3.94 -1.88
CA GLU A 134 -16.37 4.45 -0.65
C GLU A 134 -16.64 3.34 0.39
N ASP A 135 -16.59 2.07 -0.02
CA ASP A 135 -16.96 0.92 0.81
C ASP A 135 -15.71 0.19 1.34
N PHE A 136 -15.10 -0.64 0.49
CA PHE A 136 -13.91 -1.42 0.79
C PHE A 136 -13.05 -1.62 -0.46
N VAL A 137 -11.78 -1.99 -0.24
CA VAL A 137 -10.83 -2.41 -1.27
C VAL A 137 -10.05 -3.62 -0.77
N VAL A 138 -9.66 -4.49 -1.71
CA VAL A 138 -8.96 -5.74 -1.43
C VAL A 138 -7.83 -5.95 -2.44
N SER A 139 -6.79 -6.67 -2.02
CA SER A 139 -5.72 -7.16 -2.89
C SER A 139 -5.05 -8.38 -2.25
N GLY A 140 -4.59 -9.34 -3.06
CA GLY A 140 -3.98 -10.59 -2.60
C GLY A 140 -3.76 -11.61 -3.71
#